data_AF-A0A261BQP3-F1
#
_entry.id   AF-A0A261BQP3-F1
#
_cell.length_a   1.000
_cell.length_b   1.000
_cell.length_c   1.000
_cell.angle_alpha   90.00
_cell.angle_beta   90.00
_cell.angle_gamma   90.00
#
_symmetry.space_group_name_H-M   'P 1'
#
loop_
_entity.id
_entity.type
_entity.pdbx_description
1 polymer ?
#
loop_
_entity_poly.entity_id
_entity_poly.type
_entity_poly.pdbx_seq_one_letter_code
_entity_poly.pdbx_strand_id
1 'polypeptide(L)'
;MFSIVPYLLHIHEIAKRLNFLNVRRFCERLLIERDSVAQLCTLRTASHFHYNHYLALLLKRVESGKRLAAILKKMRLEEMSSEFMKQYVSLRTEPKDGINHIYPYLHCPPLYDYKQLSIRCFFSFLNQKPSENSQTVSHVMLGPSLVPIGNLMELDELLDEKNGWLSDGILCIEYGFCVESKKGLDGIWKFNCRDKLFDCDQKQNMITFEDNVCGSLYVHRQLLEFHSPFFKEETQTVHELRPPHWHSLLDVLQIINGANIRDLVSSYSLNSNSICKFNALNVRRYCERQFIEREVRLEDLGIYFWNASAYNLNHFLVHLLKYVKSGKCLTKHILKDMEIEKMSSEFMKHTLKMRESSKYPMNGICRFENIPEQNENNDFSKVLVGTCPSKQKSTAVTITFIHTSTVRRCPDINS
;
A
#
# COMPACT_ATOMS: atom_id res chain seq x y z
N MET A 1 -12.74 30.69 28.94
CA MET A 1 -11.73 29.86 28.23
C MET A 1 -11.89 30.15 26.75
N PHE A 2 -10.86 30.64 26.05
CA PHE A 2 -10.97 30.89 24.60
C PHE A 2 -11.08 29.58 23.84
N SER A 3 -11.94 29.52 22.82
CA SER A 3 -12.00 28.33 21.95
C SER A 3 -10.71 28.26 21.14
N ILE A 4 -10.00 27.14 21.25
CA ILE A 4 -8.80 26.87 20.44
C ILE A 4 -9.15 26.47 18.99
N VAL A 5 -10.41 26.12 18.72
CA VAL A 5 -10.85 25.62 17.41
C VAL A 5 -10.58 26.65 16.30
N PRO A 6 -11.02 27.93 16.37
CA PRO A 6 -10.69 28.94 15.35
C PRO A 6 -9.19 29.09 15.06
N TYR A 7 -8.34 28.96 16.07
CA TYR A 7 -6.88 29.02 15.90
C TYR A 7 -6.34 27.78 15.16
N LEU A 8 -6.85 26.58 15.48
CA LEU A 8 -6.55 25.35 14.73
C LEU A 8 -7.09 25.39 13.29
N LEU A 9 -8.22 26.06 13.03
CA LEU A 9 -8.74 26.23 11.67
C LEU A 9 -7.83 27.16 10.85
N HIS A 10 -7.36 28.26 11.45
CA HIS A 10 -6.43 29.20 10.82
C HIS A 10 -5.09 28.54 10.50
N ILE A 11 -4.54 27.76 11.45
CA ILE A 11 -3.34 26.93 11.22
C ILE A 11 -3.58 25.90 10.10
N HIS A 12 -4.76 25.26 10.04
CA HIS A 12 -5.06 24.33 8.95
C HIS A 12 -5.06 25.03 7.59
N GLU A 13 -5.71 26.18 7.41
CA GLU A 13 -5.73 26.84 6.09
C GLU A 13 -4.33 27.33 5.67
N ILE A 14 -3.50 27.79 6.60
CA ILE A 14 -2.08 28.07 6.32
C ILE A 14 -1.38 26.76 5.88
N ALA A 15 -1.53 25.67 6.63
CA ALA A 15 -0.94 24.37 6.32
C ALA A 15 -1.47 23.76 5.00
N LYS A 16 -2.72 24.02 4.62
CA LYS A 16 -3.35 23.57 3.37
C LYS A 16 -2.82 24.37 2.19
N ARG A 17 -2.73 25.70 2.30
CA ARG A 17 -2.13 26.58 1.28
C ARG A 17 -0.63 26.34 1.07
N LEU A 18 0.08 25.84 2.10
CA LEU A 18 1.50 25.48 2.05
C LEU A 18 1.79 23.97 1.90
N ASN A 19 0.74 23.15 1.73
CA ASN A 19 0.81 21.68 1.63
C ASN A 19 1.54 20.94 2.77
N PHE A 20 1.52 21.49 3.99
CA PHE A 20 2.10 20.89 5.19
C PHE A 20 1.20 19.78 5.78
N LEU A 21 1.22 18.61 5.13
CA LEU A 21 0.45 17.41 5.51
C LEU A 21 0.69 16.97 6.98
N ASN A 22 1.89 17.17 7.51
CA ASN A 22 2.23 16.92 8.91
C ASN A 22 1.47 17.84 9.87
N VAL A 23 1.37 19.13 9.57
CA VAL A 23 0.62 20.12 10.37
C VAL A 23 -0.89 19.85 10.27
N ARG A 24 -1.41 19.52 9.08
CA ARG A 24 -2.83 19.09 8.93
C ARG A 24 -3.17 17.90 9.84
N ARG A 25 -2.31 16.87 9.89
CA ARG A 25 -2.44 15.69 10.81
C ARG A 25 -2.20 16.01 12.29
N PHE A 26 -1.53 17.11 12.62
CA PHE A 26 -1.37 17.57 14.00
C PHE A 26 -2.65 18.27 14.48
N CYS A 27 -3.21 19.17 13.65
CA CYS A 27 -4.50 19.80 13.93
C CYS A 27 -5.65 18.77 14.02
N GLU A 28 -5.65 17.72 13.19
CA GLU A 28 -6.62 16.60 13.32
C GLU A 28 -6.54 15.94 14.71
N ARG A 29 -5.34 15.61 15.18
CA ARG A 29 -5.14 14.95 16.49
C ARG A 29 -5.53 15.85 17.67
N LEU A 30 -5.15 17.13 17.64
CA LEU A 30 -5.56 18.08 18.68
C LEU A 30 -7.08 18.28 18.77
N LEU A 31 -7.83 18.07 17.68
CA LEU A 31 -9.30 18.07 17.70
C LEU A 31 -9.86 16.77 18.28
N ILE A 32 -9.29 15.61 17.92
CA ILE A 32 -9.64 14.29 18.49
C ILE A 32 -9.44 14.27 20.01
N GLU A 33 -8.34 14.84 20.49
CA GLU A 33 -7.97 14.91 21.91
C GLU A 33 -8.86 15.84 22.73
N ARG A 34 -9.42 16.91 22.12
CA ARG A 34 -10.11 17.99 22.85
C ARG A 34 -11.62 18.00 22.71
N ASP A 35 -12.16 17.75 21.52
CA ASP A 35 -13.61 17.76 21.33
C ASP A 35 -14.22 16.41 21.72
N SER A 36 -14.94 16.39 22.83
CA SER A 36 -15.69 15.22 23.29
C SER A 36 -17.07 15.07 22.63
N VAL A 37 -17.67 16.15 22.09
CA VAL A 37 -19.08 16.19 21.70
C VAL A 37 -19.30 16.28 20.18
N ALA A 38 -20.15 15.38 19.66
CA ALA A 38 -20.64 15.44 18.29
C ALA A 38 -21.68 16.58 18.11
N GLN A 39 -21.25 17.66 17.48
CA GLN A 39 -22.05 18.85 17.15
C GLN A 39 -22.01 19.13 15.64
N LEU A 40 -22.98 19.91 15.14
CA LEU A 40 -23.04 20.28 13.72
C LEU A 40 -21.79 21.07 13.28
N CYS A 41 -21.24 21.92 14.15
CA CYS A 41 -20.02 22.68 13.88
C CYS A 41 -18.76 21.81 13.84
N THR A 42 -18.61 20.83 14.74
CA THR A 42 -17.46 19.92 14.76
C THR A 42 -17.49 18.94 13.59
N LEU A 43 -18.66 18.40 13.22
CA LEU A 43 -18.84 17.56 12.04
C LEU A 43 -18.64 18.34 10.72
N ARG A 44 -19.11 19.59 10.62
CA ARG A 44 -18.84 20.46 9.45
C ARG A 44 -17.37 20.82 9.34
N THR A 45 -16.70 21.09 10.46
CA THR A 45 -15.25 21.29 10.54
C THR A 45 -14.49 20.05 10.05
N ALA A 46 -14.82 18.87 10.59
CA ALA A 46 -14.18 17.61 10.21
C ALA A 46 -14.32 17.30 8.72
N SER A 47 -15.50 17.57 8.15
CA SER A 47 -15.75 17.45 6.71
C SER A 47 -14.94 18.45 5.89
N HIS A 48 -15.04 19.75 6.19
CA HIS A 48 -14.44 20.83 5.38
C HIS A 48 -12.89 20.76 5.31
N PHE A 49 -12.25 20.20 6.34
CA PHE A 49 -10.79 20.05 6.41
C PHE A 49 -10.28 18.64 6.06
N HIS A 50 -11.20 17.72 5.71
CA HIS A 50 -10.96 16.32 5.36
C HIS A 50 -10.27 15.54 6.51
N TYR A 51 -10.71 15.79 7.75
CA TYR A 51 -10.25 15.13 8.96
C TYR A 51 -11.01 13.81 9.18
N ASN A 52 -10.66 12.78 8.41
CA ASN A 52 -11.41 11.52 8.38
C ASN A 52 -11.41 10.76 9.72
N HIS A 53 -10.32 10.82 10.50
CA HIS A 53 -10.24 10.15 11.81
C HIS A 53 -11.11 10.89 12.84
N TYR A 54 -11.04 12.22 12.83
CA TYR A 54 -11.87 13.06 13.71
C TYR A 54 -13.36 12.95 13.35
N LEU A 55 -13.71 12.91 12.06
CA LEU A 55 -15.07 12.65 11.60
C LEU A 55 -15.57 11.28 12.09
N ALA A 56 -14.79 10.22 11.92
CA ALA A 56 -15.17 8.88 12.37
C ALA A 56 -15.38 8.81 13.89
N LEU A 57 -14.53 9.50 14.67
CA LEU A 57 -14.68 9.66 16.12
C LEU A 57 -15.97 10.40 16.50
N LEU A 58 -16.27 11.51 15.82
CA LEU A 58 -17.51 12.28 16.05
C LEU A 58 -18.76 11.46 15.68
N LEU A 59 -18.74 10.74 14.55
CA LEU A 59 -19.84 9.89 14.10
C LEU A 59 -20.13 8.75 15.09
N LYS A 60 -19.09 8.10 15.63
CA LYS A 60 -19.21 7.09 16.70
C LYS A 60 -19.84 7.63 18.00
N ARG A 61 -19.85 8.95 18.19
CA ARG A 61 -20.41 9.64 19.38
C ARG A 61 -21.80 10.25 19.13
N VAL A 62 -22.45 9.98 18.00
CA VAL A 62 -23.85 10.41 17.77
C VAL A 62 -24.81 9.36 18.33
N GLU A 63 -25.37 9.64 19.52
CA GLU A 63 -26.19 8.72 20.33
C GLU A 63 -27.40 8.07 19.62
N SER A 64 -27.86 8.60 18.49
CA SER A 64 -28.96 7.99 17.73
C SER A 64 -28.93 8.31 16.24
N GLY A 65 -29.41 7.35 15.42
CA GLY A 65 -29.61 7.55 13.99
C GLY A 65 -30.53 8.73 13.65
N LYS A 66 -31.51 9.04 14.52
CA LYS A 66 -32.37 10.24 14.37
C LYS A 66 -31.58 11.54 14.54
N ARG A 67 -30.70 11.63 15.56
CA ARG A 67 -29.79 12.77 15.77
C ARG A 67 -28.80 12.89 14.61
N LEU A 68 -28.27 11.77 14.11
CA LEU A 68 -27.37 11.75 12.95
C LEU A 68 -28.07 12.24 11.67
N ALA A 69 -29.24 11.71 11.33
CA ALA A 69 -30.00 12.14 10.16
C ALA A 69 -30.38 13.63 10.21
N ALA A 70 -30.74 14.15 11.38
CA ALA A 70 -31.03 15.57 11.58
C ALA A 70 -29.79 16.48 11.42
N ILE A 71 -28.60 15.99 11.76
CA ILE A 71 -27.32 16.69 11.52
C ILE A 71 -26.98 16.64 10.03
N LEU A 72 -27.00 15.46 9.40
CA LEU A 72 -26.66 15.28 7.98
C LEU A 72 -27.58 16.10 7.07
N LYS A 73 -28.89 16.15 7.36
CA LYS A 73 -29.86 17.00 6.63
C LYS A 73 -29.55 18.51 6.77
N LYS A 74 -28.92 18.94 7.86
CA LYS A 74 -28.45 20.33 8.05
C LYS A 74 -27.07 20.61 7.45
N MET A 75 -26.27 19.60 7.15
CA MET A 75 -24.95 19.76 6.53
C MET A 75 -25.00 20.06 5.04
N ARG A 76 -26.16 19.86 4.37
CA ARG A 76 -26.33 19.88 2.90
C ARG A 76 -25.33 18.93 2.23
N LEU A 77 -25.66 17.64 2.21
CA LEU A 77 -24.77 16.58 1.69
C LEU A 77 -24.37 16.78 0.21
N GLU A 78 -25.20 17.49 -0.56
CA GLU A 78 -24.94 17.91 -1.93
C GLU A 78 -23.81 18.96 -2.06
N GLU A 79 -23.53 19.74 -1.00
CA GLU A 79 -22.44 20.72 -0.94
C GLU A 79 -21.12 20.12 -0.40
N MET A 80 -21.13 18.87 0.05
CA MET A 80 -19.91 18.18 0.47
C MET A 80 -19.14 17.68 -0.76
N SER A 81 -17.81 17.79 -0.74
CA SER A 81 -16.97 17.31 -1.85
C SER A 81 -17.25 15.84 -2.16
N SER A 82 -17.33 15.49 -3.45
CA SER A 82 -17.63 14.12 -3.91
C SER A 82 -16.63 13.08 -3.37
N GLU A 83 -15.40 13.49 -3.07
CA GLU A 83 -14.37 12.72 -2.35
C GLU A 83 -14.85 12.12 -1.02
N PHE A 84 -15.77 12.81 -0.33
CA PHE A 84 -16.34 12.37 0.94
C PHE A 84 -17.49 11.36 0.79
N MET A 85 -18.08 11.28 -0.41
CA MET A 85 -19.26 10.46 -0.70
C MET A 85 -18.88 9.08 -1.24
N LYS A 86 -18.15 8.35 -0.39
CA LYS A 86 -18.17 6.89 -0.22
C LYS A 86 -17.86 6.00 -1.45
N GLN A 87 -16.92 5.09 -1.25
CA GLN A 87 -17.07 3.75 -1.81
C GLN A 87 -18.36 3.14 -1.23
N TYR A 88 -19.30 2.74 -2.08
CA TYR A 88 -20.56 2.13 -1.65
C TYR A 88 -20.85 0.88 -2.48
N VAL A 89 -21.39 -0.15 -1.82
CA VAL A 89 -21.95 -1.31 -2.52
C VAL A 89 -23.41 -1.03 -2.84
N SER A 90 -23.81 -1.36 -4.06
CA SER A 90 -25.17 -1.20 -4.58
C SER A 90 -25.49 -2.35 -5.52
N LEU A 91 -26.76 -2.47 -5.92
CA LEU A 91 -27.24 -3.47 -6.88
C LEU A 91 -27.47 -2.82 -8.23
N ARG A 92 -27.20 -3.56 -9.30
CA ARG A 92 -27.57 -3.22 -10.68
C ARG A 92 -28.26 -4.42 -11.31
N THR A 93 -29.26 -4.14 -12.14
CA THR A 93 -29.85 -5.11 -13.07
C THR A 93 -29.33 -4.90 -14.48
N GLU A 94 -29.19 -5.98 -15.24
CA GLU A 94 -28.71 -5.97 -16.62
C GLU A 94 -29.39 -7.09 -17.42
N PRO A 95 -30.03 -6.78 -18.57
CA PRO A 95 -30.61 -7.80 -19.44
C PRO A 95 -29.50 -8.45 -20.27
N LYS A 96 -29.41 -9.77 -20.21
CA LYS A 96 -28.45 -10.57 -20.98
C LYS A 96 -29.17 -11.74 -21.64
N ASP A 97 -29.04 -11.88 -22.96
CA ASP A 97 -29.66 -12.95 -23.75
C ASP A 97 -31.20 -13.06 -23.56
N GLY A 98 -31.85 -11.93 -23.22
CA GLY A 98 -33.28 -11.84 -22.90
C GLY A 98 -33.64 -12.00 -21.42
N ILE A 99 -32.71 -12.49 -20.59
CA ILE A 99 -32.91 -12.76 -19.17
C ILE A 99 -32.39 -11.59 -18.33
N ASN A 100 -33.22 -11.07 -17.42
CA ASN A 100 -32.80 -10.05 -16.47
C ASN A 100 -31.92 -10.67 -15.39
N HIS A 101 -30.70 -10.18 -15.26
CA HIS A 101 -29.79 -10.55 -14.17
C HIS A 101 -29.66 -9.41 -13.16
N ILE A 102 -29.30 -9.74 -11.93
CA ILE A 102 -28.96 -8.78 -10.86
C ILE A 102 -27.58 -9.11 -10.28
N TYR A 103 -26.79 -8.07 -9.97
CA TYR A 103 -25.48 -8.22 -9.33
C TYR A 103 -25.15 -7.06 -8.39
N PRO A 104 -24.38 -7.31 -7.31
CA PRO A 104 -23.78 -6.26 -6.51
C PRO A 104 -22.57 -5.66 -7.24
N TYR A 105 -22.32 -4.38 -7.03
CA TYR A 105 -21.12 -3.69 -7.51
C TYR A 105 -20.60 -2.70 -6.46
N LEU A 106 -19.29 -2.45 -6.46
CA LEU A 106 -18.66 -1.42 -5.64
C LEU A 106 -18.48 -0.15 -6.47
N HIS A 107 -19.32 0.85 -6.23
CA HIS A 107 -19.09 2.17 -6.81
C HIS A 107 -17.84 2.79 -6.18
N CYS A 108 -16.88 3.21 -7.01
CA CYS A 108 -15.74 4.00 -6.57
C CYS A 108 -15.75 5.33 -7.35
N PRO A 109 -15.85 6.50 -6.67
CA PRO A 109 -15.86 7.79 -7.34
C PRO A 109 -14.51 8.10 -8.03
N PRO A 110 -14.45 9.10 -8.93
CA PRO A 110 -13.21 9.52 -9.59
C PRO A 110 -12.07 9.82 -8.60
N LEU A 111 -10.85 9.45 -8.98
CA LEU A 111 -9.70 9.33 -8.09
C LEU A 111 -8.72 10.49 -8.35
N TYR A 112 -8.78 11.57 -7.56
CA TYR A 112 -7.98 12.77 -7.81
C TYR A 112 -6.49 12.62 -7.45
N ASP A 113 -6.17 11.92 -6.35
CA ASP A 113 -4.79 11.75 -5.84
C ASP A 113 -3.98 10.65 -6.57
N TYR A 114 -4.61 9.78 -7.36
CA TYR A 114 -3.98 8.58 -7.92
C TYR A 114 -4.65 8.11 -9.22
N LYS A 115 -3.83 7.67 -10.18
CA LYS A 115 -4.27 7.27 -11.52
C LYS A 115 -5.10 5.99 -11.53
N GLN A 116 -4.77 5.02 -10.66
CA GLN A 116 -5.38 3.69 -10.59
C GLN A 116 -5.24 3.12 -9.16
N LEU A 117 -6.13 2.19 -8.79
CA LEU A 117 -5.94 1.28 -7.65
C LEU A 117 -5.86 -0.16 -8.13
N SER A 118 -5.07 -1.00 -7.46
CA SER A 118 -5.34 -2.44 -7.39
C SER A 118 -6.14 -2.67 -6.13
N ILE A 119 -7.35 -3.22 -6.26
CA ILE A 119 -8.11 -3.70 -5.11
C ILE A 119 -8.37 -5.20 -5.25
N ARG A 120 -8.48 -5.88 -4.12
CA ARG A 120 -9.14 -7.18 -4.03
C ARG A 120 -10.47 -6.96 -3.33
N CYS A 121 -11.55 -7.48 -3.90
CA CYS A 121 -12.88 -7.42 -3.32
C CYS A 121 -13.62 -8.74 -3.49
N PHE A 122 -14.62 -8.95 -2.65
CA PHE A 122 -15.51 -10.10 -2.75
C PHE A 122 -16.97 -9.67 -2.56
N PHE A 123 -17.85 -10.46 -3.14
CA PHE A 123 -19.29 -10.39 -2.92
C PHE A 123 -19.85 -11.82 -2.80
N SER A 124 -20.83 -12.01 -1.92
CA SER A 124 -21.67 -13.20 -1.87
C SER A 124 -23.12 -12.79 -1.65
N PHE A 125 -24.04 -13.30 -2.45
CA PHE A 125 -25.42 -13.44 -2.00
C PHE A 125 -25.44 -14.45 -0.84
N LEU A 126 -26.32 -14.25 0.14
CA LEU A 126 -26.49 -15.13 1.28
C LEU A 126 -27.88 -15.77 1.24
N ASN A 127 -27.91 -17.06 0.90
CA ASN A 127 -29.10 -17.91 0.92
C ASN A 127 -29.42 -18.37 2.35
N GLN A 128 -30.69 -18.73 2.60
CA GLN A 128 -31.11 -19.48 3.79
C GLN A 128 -30.37 -20.83 3.94
N LYS A 129 -29.92 -21.43 2.83
CA LYS A 129 -29.10 -22.65 2.75
C LYS A 129 -27.63 -22.28 2.53
N PRO A 130 -26.73 -22.33 3.53
CA PRO A 130 -25.35 -21.88 3.38
C PRO A 130 -24.49 -22.65 2.36
N SER A 131 -24.99 -23.79 1.84
CA SER A 131 -24.39 -24.55 0.74
C SER A 131 -24.41 -23.80 -0.59
N GLU A 132 -25.44 -22.98 -0.85
CA GLU A 132 -25.60 -22.25 -2.11
C GLU A 132 -24.77 -20.96 -2.18
N ASN A 133 -24.18 -20.54 -1.05
CA ASN A 133 -23.47 -19.25 -0.92
C ASN A 133 -22.19 -19.22 -1.76
N SER A 134 -22.29 -18.67 -2.96
CA SER A 134 -21.18 -18.49 -3.90
C SER A 134 -20.48 -17.15 -3.72
N GLN A 135 -19.42 -17.12 -2.90
CA GLN A 135 -18.52 -15.98 -2.79
C GLN A 135 -17.56 -15.93 -4.00
N THR A 136 -17.68 -14.88 -4.81
CA THR A 136 -16.68 -14.57 -5.85
C THR A 136 -15.72 -13.48 -5.36
N VAL A 137 -14.42 -13.76 -5.47
CA VAL A 137 -13.34 -12.80 -5.23
C VAL A 137 -12.77 -12.33 -6.55
N SER A 138 -12.74 -11.01 -6.74
CA SER A 138 -12.16 -10.35 -7.90
C SER A 138 -10.98 -9.47 -7.48
N HIS A 139 -9.90 -9.52 -8.26
CA HIS A 139 -8.87 -8.49 -8.27
C HIS A 139 -9.24 -7.51 -9.39
N VAL A 140 -9.40 -6.22 -9.06
CA VAL A 140 -9.84 -5.21 -10.01
C VAL A 140 -8.89 -4.02 -10.01
N MET A 141 -8.40 -3.71 -11.20
CA MET A 141 -7.61 -2.51 -11.48
C MET A 141 -8.57 -1.35 -11.72
N LEU A 142 -8.93 -0.63 -10.66
CA LEU A 142 -9.83 0.52 -10.75
C LEU A 142 -9.20 1.60 -11.63
N GLY A 143 -9.91 1.92 -12.71
CA GLY A 143 -9.76 3.12 -13.52
C GLY A 143 -11.11 3.84 -13.65
N PRO A 144 -11.18 5.00 -14.31
CA PRO A 144 -12.37 5.87 -14.30
C PRO A 144 -13.68 5.24 -14.79
N SER A 145 -13.63 4.10 -15.51
CA SER A 145 -14.78 3.39 -16.07
C SER A 145 -14.93 1.95 -15.57
N LEU A 146 -14.04 1.46 -14.70
CA LEU A 146 -14.04 0.06 -14.24
C LEU A 146 -14.54 -0.03 -12.80
N VAL A 147 -15.72 -0.64 -12.62
CA VAL A 147 -16.28 -1.00 -11.31
C VAL A 147 -16.10 -2.49 -11.05
N PRO A 148 -15.81 -2.92 -9.81
CA PRO A 148 -15.88 -4.32 -9.42
C PRO A 148 -17.33 -4.76 -9.29
N ILE A 149 -17.65 -5.91 -9.86
CA ILE A 149 -18.96 -6.56 -9.77
C ILE A 149 -18.81 -7.92 -9.06
N GLY A 150 -19.90 -8.37 -8.44
CA GLY A 150 -20.05 -9.74 -7.95
C GLY A 150 -20.55 -10.69 -9.04
N ASN A 151 -21.03 -11.85 -8.61
CA ASN A 151 -21.73 -12.76 -9.51
C ASN A 151 -23.03 -12.13 -10.01
N LEU A 152 -23.38 -12.44 -11.26
CA LEU A 152 -24.73 -12.24 -11.78
C LEU A 152 -25.60 -13.40 -11.29
N MET A 153 -26.81 -13.09 -10.85
CA MET A 153 -27.87 -14.03 -10.51
C MET A 153 -29.08 -13.72 -11.38
N GLU A 154 -29.84 -14.72 -11.82
CA GLU A 154 -31.07 -14.47 -12.58
C GLU A 154 -32.11 -13.84 -11.66
N LEU A 155 -32.78 -12.77 -12.12
CA LEU A 155 -33.69 -12.01 -11.28
C LEU A 155 -34.90 -12.85 -10.86
N ASP A 156 -35.39 -13.73 -11.74
CA ASP A 156 -36.52 -14.62 -11.46
C ASP A 156 -36.11 -15.75 -10.48
N GLU A 157 -34.86 -16.22 -10.53
CA GLU A 157 -34.30 -17.16 -9.54
C GLU A 157 -34.23 -16.50 -8.15
N LEU A 158 -33.79 -15.24 -8.08
CA LEU A 158 -33.69 -14.47 -6.85
C LEU A 158 -35.08 -14.11 -6.27
N LEU A 159 -36.11 -13.97 -7.10
CA LEU A 159 -37.46 -13.62 -6.67
C LEU A 159 -38.35 -14.81 -6.28
N ASP A 160 -38.06 -16.05 -6.70
CA ASP A 160 -38.77 -17.23 -6.16
C ASP A 160 -38.27 -17.54 -4.74
N GLU A 161 -39.08 -17.23 -3.74
CA GLU A 161 -38.79 -17.46 -2.31
C GLU A 161 -38.41 -18.92 -2.01
N LYS A 162 -38.84 -19.90 -2.82
CA LYS A 162 -38.46 -21.33 -2.67
C LYS A 162 -36.95 -21.57 -2.84
N ASN A 163 -36.27 -20.70 -3.57
CA ASN A 163 -34.82 -20.81 -3.76
C ASN A 163 -34.04 -20.37 -2.51
N GLY A 164 -34.65 -19.59 -1.61
CA GLY A 164 -34.06 -19.18 -0.33
C GLY A 164 -33.13 -17.98 -0.40
N TRP A 165 -33.11 -17.25 -1.53
CA TRP A 165 -32.34 -16.00 -1.68
C TRP A 165 -32.97 -14.81 -0.93
N LEU A 166 -34.26 -14.90 -0.63
CA LEU A 166 -35.02 -13.93 0.16
C LEU A 166 -35.45 -14.55 1.50
N SER A 167 -35.53 -13.74 2.55
CA SER A 167 -36.13 -14.09 3.85
C SER A 167 -37.13 -12.98 4.21
N ASP A 168 -38.44 -13.22 4.20
CA ASP A 168 -39.44 -12.16 4.40
C ASP A 168 -39.28 -10.98 3.40
N GLY A 169 -38.95 -11.28 2.14
CA GLY A 169 -38.63 -10.28 1.10
C GLY A 169 -37.23 -9.66 1.19
N ILE A 170 -36.34 -10.21 2.01
CA ILE A 170 -35.01 -9.64 2.31
C ILE A 170 -33.90 -10.34 1.54
N LEU A 171 -33.21 -9.60 0.68
CA LEU A 171 -31.98 -10.03 0.02
C LEU A 171 -30.76 -9.75 0.89
N CYS A 172 -30.09 -10.80 1.38
CA CYS A 172 -28.86 -10.66 2.15
C CYS A 172 -27.62 -10.69 1.24
N ILE A 173 -26.70 -9.72 1.40
CA ILE A 173 -25.44 -9.64 0.63
C ILE A 173 -24.26 -9.39 1.56
N GLU A 174 -23.30 -10.30 1.56
CA GLU A 174 -21.99 -10.12 2.17
C GLU A 174 -21.03 -9.47 1.16
N TYR A 175 -20.18 -8.55 1.61
CA TYR A 175 -19.13 -7.96 0.79
C TYR A 175 -17.92 -7.56 1.64
N GLY A 176 -16.76 -7.49 0.99
CA GLY A 176 -15.55 -6.95 1.59
C GLY A 176 -14.55 -6.52 0.52
N PHE A 177 -13.67 -5.58 0.85
CA PHE A 177 -12.61 -5.14 -0.06
C PHE A 177 -11.38 -4.65 0.72
N CYS A 178 -10.21 -4.74 0.08
CA CYS A 178 -9.00 -4.08 0.51
C CYS A 178 -8.30 -3.43 -0.69
N VAL A 179 -7.66 -2.28 -0.47
CA VAL A 179 -6.76 -1.67 -1.46
C VAL A 179 -5.42 -2.36 -1.31
N GLU A 180 -4.94 -3.02 -2.36
CA GLU A 180 -3.65 -3.74 -2.36
C GLU A 180 -2.50 -2.83 -2.80
N SER A 181 -2.76 -1.92 -3.75
CA SER A 181 -1.80 -0.91 -4.18
C SER A 181 -2.48 0.27 -4.87
N LYS A 182 -1.76 1.39 -4.98
CA LYS A 182 -2.21 2.60 -5.67
C LYS A 182 -1.13 3.14 -6.60
N LYS A 183 -1.52 3.62 -7.77
CA LYS A 183 -0.62 4.24 -8.75
C LYS A 183 -0.68 5.75 -8.60
N GLY A 184 0.40 6.37 -8.13
CA GLY A 184 0.44 7.83 -7.98
C GLY A 184 0.31 8.55 -9.33
N LEU A 185 0.14 9.88 -9.27
CA LEU A 185 0.18 10.73 -10.47
C LEU A 185 1.57 10.67 -11.15
N ASP A 186 2.62 10.39 -10.37
CA ASP A 186 3.97 10.00 -10.80
C ASP A 186 4.01 8.73 -11.70
N GLY A 187 2.94 7.93 -11.73
CA GLY A 187 2.86 6.64 -12.42
C GLY A 187 3.46 5.46 -11.65
N ILE A 188 3.97 5.70 -10.44
CA ILE A 188 4.64 4.71 -9.59
C ILE A 188 3.58 3.97 -8.76
N TRP A 189 3.64 2.63 -8.78
CA TRP A 189 2.83 1.80 -7.89
C TRP A 189 3.40 1.83 -6.47
N LYS A 190 2.52 2.07 -5.50
CA LYS A 190 2.81 2.07 -4.07
C LYS A 190 1.86 1.08 -3.39
N PHE A 191 2.40 0.01 -2.83
CA PHE A 191 1.67 -1.08 -2.19
C PHE A 191 1.06 -0.62 -0.87
N ASN A 192 -0.08 -1.17 -0.50
CA ASN A 192 -0.68 -0.88 0.79
C ASN A 192 -0.09 -1.79 1.86
N CYS A 193 0.88 -1.25 2.61
CA CYS A 193 1.46 -1.94 3.76
C CYS A 193 0.78 -1.56 5.09
N ARG A 194 -0.37 -0.86 5.09
CA ARG A 194 -1.01 -0.36 6.33
C ARG A 194 -2.24 -1.14 6.77
N ASP A 195 -2.94 -1.74 5.82
CA ASP A 195 -4.15 -2.51 6.08
C ASP A 195 -3.86 -4.01 5.93
N LYS A 196 -4.51 -4.83 6.76
CA LYS A 196 -4.51 -6.29 6.58
C LYS A 196 -5.25 -6.66 5.29
N LEU A 197 -4.79 -7.73 4.63
CA LEU A 197 -5.63 -8.42 3.64
C LEU A 197 -6.74 -9.18 4.39
N PHE A 198 -7.97 -9.19 3.88
CA PHE A 198 -9.11 -9.82 4.59
C PHE A 198 -8.98 -11.34 4.80
N ASP A 199 -8.05 -11.99 4.10
CA ASP A 199 -7.71 -13.40 4.24
C ASP A 199 -6.44 -13.66 5.06
N CYS A 200 -5.80 -12.64 5.64
CA CYS A 200 -4.47 -12.81 6.25
C CYS A 200 -4.45 -13.67 7.51
N ASP A 201 -5.47 -13.54 8.38
CA ASP A 201 -5.50 -14.25 9.66
C ASP A 201 -5.83 -15.74 9.48
N GLN A 202 -6.53 -16.08 8.38
CA GLN A 202 -6.81 -17.46 7.97
C GLN A 202 -5.63 -18.13 7.25
N LYS A 203 -4.80 -17.34 6.56
CA LYS A 203 -3.65 -17.83 5.78
C LYS A 203 -2.30 -17.73 6.48
N GLN A 204 -2.18 -16.90 7.51
CA GLN A 204 -0.91 -16.54 8.16
C GLN A 204 0.17 -16.04 7.18
N ASN A 205 -0.26 -15.46 6.05
CA ASN A 205 0.58 -15.07 4.92
C ASN A 205 1.09 -13.63 4.98
N MET A 206 0.95 -12.94 6.12
CA MET A 206 1.42 -11.58 6.32
C MET A 206 2.40 -11.54 7.50
N ILE A 207 3.53 -10.88 7.31
CA ILE A 207 4.44 -10.48 8.39
C ILE A 207 4.03 -9.07 8.83
N THR A 208 3.98 -8.87 10.14
CA THR A 208 3.60 -7.62 10.80
C THR A 208 4.85 -6.95 11.38
N PHE A 209 5.00 -5.65 11.17
CA PHE A 209 6.05 -4.84 11.80
C PHE A 209 5.38 -3.77 12.66
N GLU A 210 5.66 -3.73 13.96
CA GLU A 210 4.92 -2.91 14.92
C GLU A 210 5.78 -1.78 15.50
N ASP A 211 5.22 -0.57 15.56
CA ASP A 211 5.81 0.62 16.14
C ASP A 211 4.78 1.32 17.03
N ASN A 212 5.10 1.45 18.31
CA ASN A 212 4.21 2.00 19.34
C ASN A 212 3.75 3.46 19.11
N VAL A 213 4.34 4.17 18.14
CA VAL A 213 4.02 5.55 17.78
C VAL A 213 3.37 5.65 16.39
N CYS A 214 3.72 4.75 15.47
CA CYS A 214 3.32 4.81 14.07
C CYS A 214 2.28 3.76 13.63
N GLY A 215 1.98 2.75 14.47
CA GLY A 215 1.03 1.66 14.20
C GLY A 215 1.73 0.39 13.73
N SER A 216 1.03 -0.44 12.96
CA SER A 216 1.57 -1.68 12.37
C SER A 216 1.67 -1.57 10.85
N LEU A 217 2.71 -2.16 10.24
CA LEU A 217 2.77 -2.44 8.81
C LEU A 217 2.55 -3.92 8.56
N TYR A 218 1.82 -4.27 7.51
CA TYR A 218 1.54 -5.65 7.08
C TYR A 218 2.11 -5.86 5.68
N VAL A 219 2.92 -6.90 5.47
CA VAL A 219 3.47 -7.24 4.14
C VAL A 219 3.44 -8.75 3.90
N HIS A 220 3.16 -9.15 2.66
CA HIS A 220 2.99 -10.55 2.29
C HIS A 220 4.28 -11.37 2.50
N ARG A 221 4.22 -12.39 3.35
CA ARG A 221 5.33 -13.26 3.78
C ARG A 221 6.12 -13.81 2.59
N GLN A 222 5.43 -14.36 1.59
CA GLN A 222 6.06 -14.92 0.39
C GLN A 222 6.90 -13.91 -0.42
N LEU A 223 6.52 -12.62 -0.43
CA LEU A 223 7.26 -11.59 -1.16
C LEU A 223 8.51 -11.15 -0.38
N LEU A 224 8.42 -11.11 0.95
CA LEU A 224 9.57 -10.92 1.83
C LEU A 224 10.56 -12.09 1.71
N GLU A 225 10.09 -13.32 1.86
CA GLU A 225 10.88 -14.56 1.70
C GLU A 225 11.56 -14.66 0.33
N PHE A 226 10.87 -14.29 -0.75
CA PHE A 226 11.43 -14.35 -2.10
C PHE A 226 12.61 -13.38 -2.30
N HIS A 227 12.57 -12.20 -1.66
CA HIS A 227 13.57 -11.14 -1.84
C HIS A 227 14.64 -11.07 -0.73
N SER A 228 14.40 -11.73 0.41
CA SER A 228 15.21 -11.63 1.63
C SER A 228 15.32 -13.01 2.31
N PRO A 229 16.53 -13.61 2.38
CA PRO A 229 16.75 -14.88 3.08
C PRO A 229 16.37 -14.82 4.57
N PHE A 230 16.53 -13.66 5.21
CA PHE A 230 16.18 -13.43 6.62
C PHE A 230 14.76 -13.93 6.94
N PHE A 231 13.77 -13.62 6.09
CA PHE A 231 12.38 -14.02 6.32
C PHE A 231 12.07 -15.49 5.99
N LYS A 232 12.99 -16.24 5.35
CA LYS A 232 12.86 -17.70 5.14
C LYS A 232 13.31 -18.50 6.36
N GLU A 233 14.33 -18.01 7.05
CA GLU A 233 14.90 -18.61 8.26
C GLU A 233 14.11 -18.19 9.52
N GLU A 234 13.44 -17.04 9.46
CA GLU A 234 12.60 -16.50 10.52
C GLU A 234 11.23 -17.21 10.66
N THR A 235 10.86 -17.46 11.91
CA THR A 235 9.57 -18.06 12.30
C THR A 235 8.59 -17.04 12.87
N GLN A 236 9.09 -15.91 13.38
CA GLN A 236 8.25 -14.81 13.88
C GLN A 236 7.45 -14.16 12.76
N THR A 237 6.13 -14.04 12.96
CA THR A 237 5.22 -13.30 12.07
C THR A 237 4.98 -11.86 12.52
N VAL A 238 5.56 -11.45 13.66
CA VAL A 238 5.46 -10.11 14.24
C VAL A 238 6.85 -9.64 14.65
N HIS A 239 7.21 -8.41 14.28
CA HIS A 239 8.50 -7.80 14.59
C HIS A 239 8.32 -6.41 15.20
N GLU A 240 8.72 -6.24 16.45
CA GLU A 240 8.85 -4.92 17.06
C GLU A 240 9.93 -4.08 16.36
N LEU A 241 9.61 -2.80 16.15
CA LEU A 241 10.52 -1.78 15.67
C LEU A 241 10.85 -0.80 16.79
N ARG A 242 12.09 -0.31 16.77
CA ARG A 242 12.48 0.87 17.55
C ARG A 242 12.45 2.09 16.64
N PRO A 243 11.75 3.18 17.01
CA PRO A 243 11.85 4.47 16.32
C PRO A 243 13.32 4.93 16.23
N PRO A 244 13.71 5.75 15.23
CA PRO A 244 12.85 6.50 14.30
C PRO A 244 12.61 5.84 12.91
N HIS A 245 12.84 4.54 12.76
CA HIS A 245 13.07 3.92 11.44
C HIS A 245 11.82 3.63 10.57
N TRP A 246 10.64 4.12 10.96
CA TRP A 246 9.36 3.80 10.31
C TRP A 246 9.28 4.15 8.81
N HIS A 247 9.66 5.38 8.45
CA HIS A 247 9.61 5.84 7.05
C HIS A 247 10.62 5.08 6.19
N SER A 248 11.83 4.89 6.71
CA SER A 248 12.89 4.06 6.09
C SER A 248 12.42 2.64 5.82
N LEU A 249 11.72 2.02 6.79
CA LEU A 249 11.16 0.69 6.62
C LEU A 249 10.07 0.67 5.55
N LEU A 250 9.15 1.63 5.55
CA LEU A 250 8.10 1.67 4.54
C LEU A 250 8.70 1.73 3.13
N ASP A 251 9.67 2.62 2.88
CA ASP A 251 10.34 2.71 1.57
C ASP A 251 11.11 1.43 1.21
N VAL A 252 11.79 0.80 2.18
CA VAL A 252 12.42 -0.53 1.99
C VAL A 252 11.39 -1.59 1.61
N LEU A 253 10.24 -1.67 2.30
CA LEU A 253 9.18 -2.63 2.01
C LEU A 253 8.53 -2.36 0.64
N GLN A 254 8.34 -1.11 0.26
CA GLN A 254 7.88 -0.72 -1.08
C GLN A 254 8.86 -1.20 -2.17
N ILE A 255 10.17 -0.97 -1.98
CA ILE A 255 11.21 -1.44 -2.92
C ILE A 255 11.27 -2.98 -2.95
N ILE A 256 11.08 -3.66 -1.81
CA ILE A 256 10.96 -5.13 -1.76
C ILE A 256 9.83 -5.61 -2.66
N ASN A 257 8.65 -4.97 -2.62
CA ASN A 257 7.52 -5.30 -3.49
C ASN A 257 7.68 -4.79 -4.93
N GLY A 258 8.84 -4.23 -5.31
CA GLY A 258 9.16 -3.80 -6.67
C GLY A 258 8.79 -2.36 -7.03
N ALA A 259 8.43 -1.51 -6.06
CA ALA A 259 8.17 -0.09 -6.31
C ALA A 259 9.47 0.66 -6.64
N ASN A 260 9.46 1.44 -7.73
CA ASN A 260 10.57 2.30 -8.12
C ASN A 260 10.37 3.73 -7.57
N ILE A 261 10.89 3.99 -6.37
CA ILE A 261 10.70 5.25 -5.63
C ILE A 261 11.79 6.26 -5.99
N ARG A 262 11.53 7.06 -7.03
CA ARG A 262 12.49 8.03 -7.58
C ARG A 262 13.00 9.07 -6.57
N ASP A 263 12.16 9.49 -5.64
CA ASP A 263 12.45 10.61 -4.72
C ASP A 263 13.14 10.20 -3.41
N LEU A 264 13.95 9.14 -3.44
CA LEU A 264 14.85 8.73 -2.34
C LEU A 264 16.03 9.71 -2.12
N VAL A 265 15.85 10.99 -2.44
CA VAL A 265 16.92 11.97 -2.64
C VAL A 265 17.70 12.25 -1.36
N SER A 266 17.04 12.30 -0.20
CA SER A 266 17.74 12.42 1.09
C SER A 266 18.49 11.13 1.42
N SER A 267 19.83 11.21 1.47
CA SER A 267 20.75 10.12 1.82
C SER A 267 20.51 9.51 3.21
N TYR A 268 19.74 10.18 4.06
CA TYR A 268 19.33 9.72 5.39
C TYR A 268 18.04 8.87 5.40
N SER A 269 17.26 8.85 4.32
CA SER A 269 15.93 8.19 4.29
C SER A 269 16.02 6.68 4.40
N LEU A 270 16.96 6.06 3.68
CA LEU A 270 17.34 4.67 3.86
C LEU A 270 18.26 4.53 5.08
N ASN A 271 17.70 4.31 6.27
CA ASN A 271 18.51 3.79 7.36
C ASN A 271 19.08 2.43 6.95
N SER A 272 20.40 2.39 6.81
CA SER A 272 21.15 1.22 6.39
C SER A 272 20.97 0.01 7.29
N ASN A 273 20.68 0.20 8.58
CA ASN A 273 20.41 -0.91 9.50
C ASN A 273 19.21 -1.73 9.02
N SER A 274 18.22 -1.12 8.35
CA SER A 274 17.10 -1.84 7.73
C SER A 274 17.53 -2.62 6.47
N ILE A 275 18.40 -2.06 5.63
CA ILE A 275 18.95 -2.76 4.45
C ILE A 275 19.76 -3.99 4.88
N CYS A 276 20.63 -3.81 5.87
CA CYS A 276 21.47 -4.89 6.39
C CYS A 276 20.68 -5.95 7.17
N LYS A 277 19.74 -5.55 8.05
CA LYS A 277 18.93 -6.50 8.85
C LYS A 277 18.22 -7.53 7.98
N PHE A 278 17.58 -7.09 6.89
CA PHE A 278 16.81 -8.00 6.03
C PHE A 278 17.64 -8.64 4.91
N ASN A 279 18.86 -8.15 4.62
CA ASN A 279 19.71 -8.65 3.53
C ASN A 279 18.99 -8.73 2.15
N ALA A 280 18.02 -7.83 1.91
CA ALA A 280 17.14 -7.88 0.74
C ALA A 280 17.93 -7.53 -0.54
N LEU A 281 18.10 -8.49 -1.45
CA LEU A 281 19.02 -8.36 -2.59
C LEU A 281 18.54 -7.37 -3.65
N ASN A 282 17.22 -7.27 -3.86
CA ASN A 282 16.64 -6.27 -4.76
C ASN A 282 16.79 -4.85 -4.19
N VAL A 283 16.57 -4.66 -2.89
CA VAL A 283 16.82 -3.37 -2.21
C VAL A 283 18.29 -2.98 -2.33
N ARG A 284 19.24 -3.87 -2.04
CA ARG A 284 20.67 -3.57 -2.18
C ARG A 284 21.01 -3.11 -3.60
N ARG A 285 20.59 -3.86 -4.63
CA ARG A 285 20.80 -3.50 -6.05
C ARG A 285 20.11 -2.18 -6.45
N TYR A 286 18.93 -1.89 -5.90
CA TYR A 286 18.25 -0.62 -6.11
C TYR A 286 19.06 0.54 -5.52
N CYS A 287 19.58 0.38 -4.30
CA CYS A 287 20.44 1.37 -3.65
C CYS A 287 21.74 1.59 -4.43
N GLU A 288 22.43 0.51 -4.85
CA GLU A 288 23.62 0.59 -5.71
C GLU A 288 23.35 1.44 -6.95
N ARG A 289 22.25 1.15 -7.65
CA ARG A 289 21.83 1.88 -8.84
C ARG A 289 21.56 3.36 -8.55
N GLN A 290 20.81 3.65 -7.50
CA GLN A 290 20.48 5.02 -7.08
C GLN A 290 21.67 5.81 -6.53
N PHE A 291 22.77 5.14 -6.16
CA PHE A 291 24.05 5.78 -5.86
C PHE A 291 24.92 6.00 -7.11
N ILE A 292 24.91 5.05 -8.06
CA ILE A 292 25.63 5.14 -9.35
C ILE A 292 25.01 6.19 -10.29
N GLU A 293 23.69 6.40 -10.21
CA GLU A 293 22.95 7.39 -11.01
C GLU A 293 23.03 8.83 -10.44
N ARG A 294 23.74 9.04 -9.32
CA ARG A 294 23.99 10.38 -8.73
C ARG A 294 25.36 10.93 -9.12
N GLU A 295 25.46 12.26 -9.12
CA GLU A 295 26.74 12.96 -9.24
C GLU A 295 27.61 12.72 -7.99
N VAL A 296 28.75 12.04 -8.15
CA VAL A 296 29.72 11.80 -7.08
C VAL A 296 30.58 13.05 -6.86
N ARG A 297 30.27 13.80 -5.81
CA ARG A 297 31.12 14.90 -5.32
C ARG A 297 32.39 14.34 -4.68
N LEU A 298 33.53 14.95 -5.00
CA LEU A 298 34.84 14.52 -4.48
C LEU A 298 35.02 14.79 -2.98
N GLU A 299 34.31 15.79 -2.45
CA GLU A 299 34.27 16.12 -1.02
C GLU A 299 33.55 15.03 -0.20
N ASP A 300 32.44 14.51 -0.73
CA ASP A 300 31.65 13.44 -0.11
C ASP A 300 32.24 12.02 -0.33
N LEU A 301 33.38 11.91 -1.02
CA LEU A 301 33.92 10.62 -1.49
C LEU A 301 34.20 9.63 -0.36
N GLY A 302 34.70 10.09 0.80
CA GLY A 302 34.89 9.25 1.99
C GLY A 302 33.58 8.68 2.53
N ILE A 303 32.51 9.48 2.55
CA ILE A 303 31.16 9.07 2.98
C ILE A 303 30.60 8.02 2.01
N TYR A 304 30.78 8.21 0.70
CA TYR A 304 30.35 7.22 -0.29
C TYR A 304 31.11 5.90 -0.18
N PHE A 305 32.43 5.92 0.05
CA PHE A 305 33.21 4.71 0.30
C PHE A 305 32.77 4.00 1.59
N TRP A 306 32.49 4.74 2.66
CA TRP A 306 31.98 4.18 3.92
C TRP A 306 30.63 3.49 3.73
N ASN A 307 29.67 4.15 3.07
CA ASN A 307 28.39 3.55 2.70
C ASN A 307 28.56 2.29 1.82
N ALA A 308 29.47 2.34 0.84
CA ALA A 308 29.71 1.21 -0.05
C ALA A 308 30.30 0.00 0.70
N SER A 309 31.18 0.25 1.67
CA SER A 309 31.77 -0.76 2.55
C SER A 309 30.72 -1.38 3.47
N ALA A 310 30.07 -0.53 4.27
CA ALA A 310 29.20 -0.97 5.36
C ALA A 310 28.00 -1.80 4.86
N TYR A 311 27.53 -1.58 3.62
CA TYR A 311 26.34 -2.25 3.06
C TYR A 311 26.67 -3.20 1.90
N ASN A 312 27.96 -3.46 1.65
CA ASN A 312 28.51 -4.37 0.65
C ASN A 312 28.05 -4.04 -0.80
N LEU A 313 28.10 -2.75 -1.15
CA LEU A 313 27.65 -2.17 -2.42
C LEU A 313 28.74 -2.29 -3.50
N ASN A 314 29.09 -3.51 -3.89
CA ASN A 314 30.26 -3.79 -4.72
C ASN A 314 30.24 -3.12 -6.10
N HIS A 315 29.07 -2.96 -6.75
CA HIS A 315 28.97 -2.22 -8.01
C HIS A 315 29.21 -0.72 -7.81
N PHE A 316 28.72 -0.16 -6.69
CA PHE A 316 28.95 1.23 -6.35
C PHE A 316 30.41 1.48 -5.95
N LEU A 317 31.07 0.56 -5.22
CA LEU A 317 32.51 0.60 -4.99
C LEU A 317 33.28 0.68 -6.32
N VAL A 318 32.99 -0.20 -7.27
CA VAL A 318 33.65 -0.23 -8.59
C VAL A 318 33.40 1.06 -9.39
N HIS A 319 32.26 1.72 -9.17
CA HIS A 319 32.00 3.06 -9.69
C HIS A 319 32.85 4.13 -8.98
N LEU A 320 32.85 4.17 -7.64
CA LEU A 320 33.61 5.14 -6.83
C LEU A 320 35.12 5.07 -7.04
N LEU A 321 35.67 3.87 -7.22
CA LEU A 321 37.10 3.66 -7.50
C LEU A 321 37.56 4.40 -8.76
N LYS A 322 36.69 4.70 -9.73
CA LYS A 322 37.01 5.49 -10.94
C LYS A 322 37.40 6.94 -10.63
N TYR A 323 36.93 7.49 -9.51
CA TYR A 323 37.24 8.86 -9.07
C TYR A 323 38.57 8.93 -8.30
N VAL A 324 39.12 7.78 -7.88
CA VAL A 324 40.32 7.69 -7.05
C VAL A 324 41.58 7.69 -7.91
N LYS A 325 42.06 8.90 -8.25
CA LYS A 325 43.18 9.14 -9.18
C LYS A 325 44.52 8.45 -8.83
N SER A 326 44.70 7.94 -7.61
CA SER A 326 45.87 7.12 -7.25
C SER A 326 45.66 6.33 -5.95
N GLY A 327 46.40 5.23 -5.77
CA GLY A 327 46.44 4.49 -4.49
C GLY A 327 46.91 5.34 -3.31
N LYS A 328 47.75 6.36 -3.53
CA LYS A 328 48.13 7.33 -2.47
C LYS A 328 46.93 8.16 -2.00
N CYS A 329 46.03 8.53 -2.90
CA CYS A 329 44.78 9.20 -2.55
C CYS A 329 43.87 8.27 -1.73
N LEU A 330 43.67 7.02 -2.20
CA LEU A 330 42.90 5.99 -1.50
C LEU A 330 43.36 5.78 -0.06
N THR A 331 44.67 5.56 0.15
CA THR A 331 45.20 5.29 1.50
C THR A 331 45.21 6.52 2.40
N LYS A 332 45.52 7.72 1.88
CA LYS A 332 45.70 8.92 2.70
C LYS A 332 44.39 9.63 3.07
N HIS A 333 43.37 9.57 2.21
CA HIS A 333 42.16 10.40 2.32
C HIS A 333 40.83 9.61 2.39
N ILE A 334 40.88 8.28 2.30
CA ILE A 334 39.68 7.43 2.32
C ILE A 334 39.87 6.31 3.35
N LEU A 335 40.81 5.38 3.11
CA LEU A 335 41.00 4.21 3.98
C LEU A 335 41.50 4.55 5.39
N LYS A 336 42.12 5.71 5.60
CA LYS A 336 42.60 6.16 6.92
C LYS A 336 41.47 6.35 7.92
N ASP A 337 40.32 6.81 7.46
CA ASP A 337 39.19 7.20 8.29
C ASP A 337 38.05 6.15 8.21
N MET A 338 38.36 4.94 7.72
CA MET A 338 37.48 3.77 7.65
C MET A 338 37.98 2.65 8.57
N GLU A 339 37.07 1.93 9.21
CA GLU A 339 37.37 0.72 10.00
C GLU A 339 37.64 -0.47 9.05
N ILE A 340 38.86 -0.56 8.50
CA ILE A 340 39.26 -1.56 7.50
C ILE A 340 38.96 -3.00 7.94
N GLU A 341 39.09 -3.29 9.23
CA GLU A 341 38.83 -4.60 9.85
C GLU A 341 37.36 -5.06 9.75
N LYS A 342 36.42 -4.14 9.49
CA LYS A 342 34.98 -4.43 9.33
C LYS A 342 34.53 -4.50 7.86
N MET A 343 35.47 -4.39 6.90
CA MET A 343 35.18 -4.51 5.47
C MET A 343 34.91 -5.96 5.06
N SER A 344 34.04 -6.18 4.06
CA SER A 344 33.89 -7.52 3.49
C SER A 344 35.15 -7.95 2.74
N SER A 345 35.43 -9.25 2.69
CA SER A 345 36.58 -9.80 1.96
C SER A 345 36.51 -9.48 0.46
N GLU A 346 35.30 -9.40 -0.12
CA GLU A 346 35.10 -8.95 -1.50
C GLU A 346 35.40 -7.45 -1.67
N PHE A 347 34.97 -6.60 -0.74
CA PHE A 347 35.30 -5.17 -0.75
C PHE A 347 36.82 -4.96 -0.72
N MET A 348 37.53 -5.71 0.13
CA MET A 348 38.99 -5.69 0.24
C MET A 348 39.70 -6.19 -1.03
N LYS A 349 39.20 -7.23 -1.71
CA LYS A 349 39.75 -7.68 -3.00
C LYS A 349 39.68 -6.56 -4.05
N HIS A 350 38.56 -5.82 -4.11
CA HIS A 350 38.37 -4.74 -5.08
C HIS A 350 39.26 -3.52 -4.80
N THR A 351 39.44 -3.12 -3.53
CA THR A 351 40.34 -2.00 -3.17
C THR A 351 41.82 -2.36 -3.34
N LEU A 352 42.23 -3.60 -3.03
CA LEU A 352 43.61 -4.06 -3.22
C LEU A 352 43.99 -4.20 -4.70
N LYS A 353 43.09 -4.72 -5.56
CA LYS A 353 43.34 -4.83 -7.01
C LYS A 353 43.67 -3.48 -7.67
N MET A 354 43.07 -2.38 -7.18
CA MET A 354 43.38 -1.00 -7.60
C MET A 354 44.75 -0.49 -7.12
N ARG A 355 45.29 -1.04 -6.02
CA ARG A 355 46.64 -0.71 -5.51
C ARG A 355 47.73 -1.33 -6.38
N GLU A 356 47.46 -2.48 -6.99
CA GLU A 356 48.39 -3.20 -7.86
C GLU A 356 48.30 -2.74 -9.32
N SER A 357 47.10 -2.38 -9.79
CA SER A 357 46.89 -1.89 -11.16
C SER A 357 47.58 -0.56 -11.46
N SER A 358 48.07 0.18 -10.46
CA SER A 358 48.83 1.44 -10.66
C SER A 358 50.21 1.25 -11.30
N LYS A 359 50.50 0.08 -11.87
CA LYS A 359 51.71 -0.24 -12.66
C LYS A 359 51.44 -0.51 -14.15
N TYR A 360 50.18 -0.59 -14.59
CA TYR A 360 49.84 -0.91 -15.98
C TYR A 360 48.64 -0.07 -16.50
N PRO A 361 48.65 0.38 -17.77
CA PRO A 361 47.51 1.05 -18.39
C PRO A 361 46.38 0.05 -18.67
N MET A 362 45.13 0.45 -18.44
CA MET A 362 43.96 -0.37 -18.75
C MET A 362 43.59 -0.28 -20.23
N ASN A 363 43.86 -1.34 -21.00
CA ASN A 363 43.16 -1.67 -22.24
C ASN A 363 42.37 -2.95 -22.02
N GLY A 364 41.12 -3.00 -22.50
CA GLY A 364 40.25 -4.17 -22.41
C GLY A 364 39.72 -4.58 -23.77
N ILE A 365 39.81 -5.88 -24.10
CA ILE A 365 39.22 -6.47 -25.30
C ILE A 365 38.14 -7.45 -24.85
N CYS A 366 36.97 -7.38 -25.47
CA CYS A 366 35.93 -8.40 -25.32
C CYS A 366 36.00 -9.37 -26.51
N ARG A 367 35.78 -10.66 -26.29
CA ARG A 367 35.66 -11.67 -27.34
C ARG A 367 34.23 -12.21 -27.35
N PHE A 368 33.73 -12.40 -28.56
CA PHE A 368 32.56 -13.21 -28.86
C PHE A 368 33.02 -14.30 -29.83
N GLU A 369 32.60 -15.54 -29.58
CA GLU A 369 32.95 -16.69 -30.41
C GLU A 369 31.73 -17.09 -31.26
N ASN A 370 31.96 -17.73 -32.39
CA ASN A 370 30.94 -18.21 -33.35
C ASN A 370 29.98 -17.13 -33.93
N ILE A 371 30.47 -15.90 -34.16
CA ILE A 371 29.71 -14.86 -34.88
C ILE A 371 29.17 -15.29 -36.27
N PRO A 372 29.90 -16.06 -37.12
CA PRO A 372 29.39 -16.43 -38.45
C PRO A 372 28.05 -17.20 -38.39
N GLU A 373 27.95 -18.21 -37.52
CA GLU A 373 26.76 -19.05 -37.37
C GLU A 373 25.52 -18.28 -36.90
N GLN A 374 25.73 -17.19 -36.16
CA GLN A 374 24.66 -16.32 -35.64
C GLN A 374 24.16 -15.30 -36.68
N ASN A 375 24.94 -15.01 -37.72
CA ASN A 375 24.60 -13.99 -38.72
C ASN A 375 23.71 -14.52 -39.86
N GLU A 376 23.78 -15.81 -40.18
CA GLU A 376 23.04 -16.38 -41.34
C GLU A 376 21.53 -16.55 -41.10
N ASN A 377 21.08 -16.66 -39.83
CA ASN A 377 19.68 -16.91 -39.48
C ASN A 377 18.92 -15.68 -38.94
N ASN A 378 19.61 -14.60 -38.59
CA ASN A 378 19.04 -13.33 -38.08
C ASN A 378 18.10 -13.47 -36.85
N ASP A 379 18.25 -14.54 -36.07
CA ASP A 379 17.49 -14.77 -34.82
C ASP A 379 18.26 -14.28 -33.58
N PHE A 380 17.94 -13.07 -33.15
CA PHE A 380 18.38 -12.53 -31.86
C PHE A 380 17.30 -12.79 -30.80
N SER A 381 17.47 -13.88 -30.04
CA SER A 381 16.44 -14.44 -29.17
C SER A 381 15.95 -13.48 -28.08
N LYS A 382 14.63 -13.51 -27.80
CA LYS A 382 13.94 -12.74 -26.75
C LYS A 382 13.33 -13.69 -25.70
N VAL A 383 13.20 -13.25 -24.44
CA VAL A 383 12.72 -14.10 -23.32
C VAL A 383 11.67 -13.36 -22.48
N LEU A 384 10.53 -14.01 -22.16
CA LEU A 384 9.39 -13.41 -21.45
C LEU A 384 8.45 -14.49 -20.80
N VAL A 385 8.26 -14.48 -19.46
CA VAL A 385 7.43 -15.38 -18.61
C VAL A 385 7.03 -14.61 -17.31
N GLY A 386 5.96 -14.84 -16.52
CA GLY A 386 4.81 -15.77 -16.48
C GLY A 386 3.91 -15.50 -15.23
N THR A 387 2.88 -16.31 -14.92
CA THR A 387 1.85 -16.06 -13.86
C THR A 387 1.26 -17.34 -13.19
N CYS A 388 0.25 -17.18 -12.28
CA CYS A 388 -0.79 -18.15 -11.80
C CYS A 388 -0.73 -18.60 -10.27
N PRO A 389 -1.73 -19.33 -9.66
CA PRO A 389 -2.69 -18.66 -8.74
C PRO A 389 -3.18 -19.39 -7.42
N SER A 390 -3.91 -18.64 -6.57
CA SER A 390 -4.99 -19.12 -5.63
C SER A 390 -4.59 -19.98 -4.39
N LYS A 391 -5.44 -20.28 -3.37
CA LYS A 391 -6.84 -19.86 -3.02
C LYS A 391 -6.99 -19.55 -1.50
N GLN A 392 -8.11 -19.84 -0.81
CA GLN A 392 -8.66 -18.99 0.29
C GLN A 392 -9.74 -19.68 1.18
N LYS A 393 -10.08 -19.14 2.38
CA LYS A 393 -11.50 -19.00 2.88
C LYS A 393 -11.69 -17.98 4.03
N SER A 394 -12.96 -17.67 4.39
CA SER A 394 -13.39 -16.60 5.33
C SER A 394 -14.73 -16.94 6.04
N THR A 395 -15.27 -16.02 6.87
CA THR A 395 -16.52 -16.17 7.66
C THR A 395 -17.44 -14.93 7.51
N ALA A 396 -18.76 -15.11 7.57
CA ALA A 396 -19.79 -14.21 7.02
C ALA A 396 -20.57 -13.32 8.01
N VAL A 397 -21.31 -12.31 7.48
CA VAL A 397 -22.26 -11.43 8.22
C VAL A 397 -23.49 -11.04 7.36
N THR A 398 -24.68 -11.01 7.97
CA THR A 398 -26.01 -10.80 7.34
C THR A 398 -26.46 -9.32 7.28
N ILE A 399 -27.33 -8.94 6.32
CA ILE A 399 -27.94 -7.60 6.22
C ILE A 399 -29.46 -7.69 5.96
N THR A 400 -30.26 -7.01 6.80
CA THR A 400 -31.73 -7.03 6.81
C THR A 400 -32.35 -5.86 6.03
N PHE A 401 -33.31 -6.13 5.14
CA PHE A 401 -34.13 -5.13 4.45
C PHE A 401 -35.50 -4.99 5.16
N ILE A 402 -36.22 -3.89 4.95
CA ILE A 402 -37.59 -3.72 5.47
C ILE A 402 -38.44 -3.08 4.38
N HIS A 403 -39.36 -3.86 3.80
CA HIS A 403 -40.37 -3.32 2.89
C HIS A 403 -41.52 -2.69 3.69
N THR A 404 -41.81 -1.41 3.48
CA THR A 404 -42.85 -0.68 4.22
C THR A 404 -44.10 -0.45 3.37
N SER A 405 -45.17 -1.18 3.70
CA SER A 405 -46.51 -1.01 3.14
C SER A 405 -47.59 -1.22 4.21
N THR A 406 -48.69 -0.47 4.11
CA THR A 406 -49.42 0.02 5.29
C THR A 406 -50.62 -0.84 5.74
N VAL A 407 -50.60 -1.27 7.01
CA VAL A 407 -51.75 -1.54 7.92
C VAL A 407 -52.83 -2.56 7.47
N ARG A 408 -52.98 -3.62 8.27
CA ARG A 408 -54.29 -4.09 8.79
C ARG A 408 -54.11 -4.73 10.20
N ARG A 409 -55.23 -5.09 10.85
CA ARG A 409 -55.32 -5.40 12.30
C ARG A 409 -54.85 -6.83 12.65
N CYS A 410 -54.55 -7.04 13.94
CA CYS A 410 -54.60 -8.36 14.59
C CYS A 410 -56.00 -9.01 14.42
N PRO A 411 -56.10 -10.32 14.64
CA PRO A 411 -56.48 -10.78 15.98
C PRO A 411 -55.42 -11.68 16.64
N ASP A 412 -55.60 -11.90 17.94
CA ASP A 412 -54.87 -12.87 18.75
C ASP A 412 -55.22 -14.32 18.39
N ILE A 413 -54.39 -15.28 18.80
CA ILE A 413 -54.80 -16.60 19.33
C ILE A 413 -53.63 -17.23 20.09
N ASN A 414 -53.95 -17.96 21.16
CA ASN A 414 -52.97 -18.66 22.00
C ASN A 414 -52.74 -20.09 21.51
N SER A 415 -51.50 -20.57 21.56
CA SER A 415 -51.10 -21.74 22.38
C SER A 415 -49.58 -21.86 22.47
#